data_AF-A0A2D8MUC8-F1
#
_entry.id   AF-A0A2D8MUC8-F1
#
_cell.length_a   1.000
_cell.length_b   1.000
_cell.length_c   1.000
_cell.angle_alpha   90.00
_cell.angle_beta   90.00
_cell.angle_gamma   90.00
#
_symmetry.space_group_name_H-M   'P 1'
#
loop_
_entity.id
_entity.type
_entity.pdbx_description
1 polymer ?
#
loop_
_entity_poly.entity_id
_entity_poly.type
_entity_poly.pdbx_seq_one_letter_code
_entity_poly.pdbx_strand_id
1 'polypeptide(L)'
;QPLADPSEPSIITSGLVKTAQLTRSMNAYGLFRVMTITRPEIIIEGMFEGNEWEQLLFRYKPVDITTAPRFFLLHMPRLDWQCWFEALFIERLLSNSFALSVYNRFLNVMVRTDMNIGKIQLDDFILDADREVLRTLEQVDQQRYIQNLQIHINNYMNRSYWFARFLALLVRAEDSVYDLLSSEGKGYPSKI
;
A
#
# COMPACT_ATOMS: atom_id res chain seq x y z
N GLN A 1 -30.27 -35.57 9.29
CA GLN A 1 -30.35 -34.14 9.66
C GLN A 1 -28.95 -33.58 9.61
N PRO A 2 -28.68 -32.50 8.84
CA PRO A 2 -27.40 -31.81 8.95
C PRO A 2 -27.35 -31.12 10.32
N LEU A 3 -26.23 -31.29 11.03
CA LEU A 3 -25.94 -30.60 12.27
C LEU A 3 -25.82 -29.10 11.98
N ALA A 4 -26.47 -28.26 12.78
CA ALA A 4 -26.40 -26.80 12.64
C ALA A 4 -24.95 -26.31 12.77
N ASP A 5 -24.54 -25.40 11.89
CA ASP A 5 -23.23 -24.78 11.92
C ASP A 5 -23.08 -23.99 13.24
N PRO A 6 -22.08 -24.29 14.10
CA PRO A 6 -21.89 -23.60 15.38
C PRO A 6 -21.55 -22.11 15.21
N SER A 7 -21.26 -21.64 14.00
CA SER A 7 -21.02 -20.23 13.70
C SER A 7 -22.29 -19.43 13.37
N GLU A 8 -23.45 -20.09 13.16
CA GLU A 8 -24.70 -19.39 12.88
C GLU A 8 -25.41 -18.95 14.17
N PRO A 9 -25.80 -17.67 14.29
CA PRO A 9 -26.51 -17.18 15.46
C PRO A 9 -27.90 -17.81 15.56
N SER A 10 -28.29 -18.23 16.77
CA SER A 10 -29.63 -18.74 17.04
C SER A 10 -30.73 -17.72 16.68
N ILE A 11 -31.96 -18.19 16.46
CA ILE A 11 -33.12 -17.35 16.11
C ILE A 11 -33.33 -16.24 17.16
N ILE A 12 -33.12 -16.56 18.44
CA ILE A 12 -33.21 -15.61 19.55
C ILE A 12 -32.13 -14.52 19.44
N THR A 13 -30.88 -14.93 19.19
CA THR A 13 -29.75 -14.02 19.03
C THR A 13 -29.97 -13.08 17.84
N SER A 14 -30.45 -13.61 16.73
CA SER A 14 -30.78 -12.82 15.53
C SER A 14 -31.89 -11.79 15.78
N GLY A 15 -32.93 -12.16 16.54
CA GLY A 15 -34.01 -11.24 16.95
C GLY A 15 -33.53 -10.10 17.84
N LEU A 16 -32.64 -10.39 18.79
CA LEU A 16 -32.02 -9.38 19.66
C LEU A 16 -31.12 -8.43 18.87
N VAL A 17 -30.26 -8.95 18.01
CA VAL A 17 -29.38 -8.14 17.14
C VAL A 17 -30.19 -7.20 16.25
N LYS A 18 -31.27 -7.70 15.62
CA LYS A 18 -32.15 -6.89 14.76
C LYS A 18 -32.83 -5.74 15.52
N THR A 19 -33.29 -6.00 16.74
CA THR A 19 -33.93 -4.99 17.60
C THR A 19 -32.92 -3.94 18.08
N ALA A 20 -31.71 -4.38 18.45
CA ALA A 20 -30.61 -3.49 18.85
C ALA A 20 -30.12 -2.61 17.69
N GLN A 21 -30.07 -3.17 16.46
CA GLN A 21 -29.74 -2.42 15.24
C GLN A 21 -30.79 -1.36 14.90
N LEU A 22 -32.09 -1.71 14.97
CA LEU A 22 -33.19 -0.79 14.69
C LEU A 22 -33.20 0.39 15.66
N THR A 23 -33.00 0.11 16.95
CA THR A 23 -32.97 1.13 18.01
C THR A 23 -31.65 1.89 18.07
N ARG A 24 -30.62 1.45 17.32
CA ARG A 24 -29.23 1.92 17.41
C ARG A 24 -28.67 1.93 18.84
N SER A 25 -29.26 1.13 19.73
CA SER A 25 -28.85 1.00 21.14
C SER A 25 -27.50 0.29 21.27
N MET A 26 -27.13 -0.48 20.24
CA MET A 26 -25.78 -0.98 20.01
C MET A 26 -25.32 -0.56 18.62
N ASN A 27 -24.29 0.29 18.56
CA ASN A 27 -23.53 0.53 17.34
C ASN A 27 -22.16 -0.10 17.52
N ALA A 28 -21.66 -0.83 16.53
CA ALA A 28 -20.27 -1.24 16.58
C ALA A 28 -19.38 0.02 16.45
N TYR A 29 -18.75 0.45 17.53
CA TYR A 29 -17.93 1.66 17.51
C TYR A 29 -16.47 1.25 17.51
N GLY A 30 -15.70 1.70 16.53
CA GLY A 30 -14.29 1.36 16.43
C GLY A 30 -13.70 1.73 15.08
N LEU A 31 -12.51 2.35 15.11
CA LEU A 31 -11.71 2.67 13.92
C LEU A 31 -11.38 1.41 13.09
N PHE A 32 -11.42 0.22 13.72
CA PHE A 32 -11.20 -1.09 13.12
C PHE A 32 -12.36 -2.05 13.40
N ARG A 33 -13.59 -1.61 13.10
CA ARG A 33 -14.80 -2.41 13.28
C ARG A 33 -14.72 -3.77 12.55
N VAL A 34 -14.02 -3.81 11.42
CA VAL A 34 -13.77 -5.03 10.65
C VAL A 34 -12.27 -5.28 10.68
N MET A 35 -11.86 -6.34 11.37
CA MET A 35 -10.48 -6.78 11.43
C MET A 35 -10.23 -7.83 10.36
N THR A 36 -9.05 -7.79 9.73
CA THR A 36 -8.59 -8.83 8.81
C THR A 36 -7.97 -9.97 9.62
N ILE A 37 -8.12 -11.21 9.15
CA ILE A 37 -7.42 -12.38 9.72
C ILE A 37 -6.00 -12.54 9.14
N THR A 38 -5.74 -11.86 8.02
CA THR A 38 -4.44 -11.77 7.36
C THR A 38 -3.90 -10.35 7.45
N ARG A 39 -2.58 -10.19 7.41
CA ARG A 39 -1.90 -8.90 7.32
C ARG A 39 -1.04 -8.91 6.05
N PRO A 40 -1.45 -8.26 4.96
CA PRO A 40 -0.55 -8.07 3.84
C PRO A 40 0.62 -7.18 4.28
N GLU A 41 1.81 -7.46 3.75
CA GLU A 41 3.02 -6.72 4.09
C GLU A 41 3.80 -6.33 2.85
N ILE A 42 4.34 -5.10 2.90
CA ILE A 42 5.30 -4.63 1.93
C ILE A 42 6.69 -5.01 2.46
N ILE A 43 7.39 -5.81 1.66
CA ILE A 43 8.80 -6.11 1.83
C ILE A 43 9.55 -5.21 0.85
N ILE A 44 10.50 -4.45 1.37
CA ILE A 44 11.39 -3.62 0.56
C ILE A 44 12.76 -4.26 0.62
N GLU A 45 13.32 -4.53 -0.54
CA GLU A 45 14.65 -5.11 -0.66
C GLU A 45 15.56 -4.11 -1.37
N GLY A 46 16.82 -4.06 -0.94
CA GLY A 46 17.88 -3.30 -1.56
C GLY A 46 19.00 -4.23 -1.96
N MET A 47 19.73 -3.87 -3.02
CA MET A 47 20.97 -4.55 -3.36
C MET A 47 22.12 -3.85 -2.62
N PHE A 48 22.87 -4.62 -1.85
CA PHE A 48 24.02 -4.14 -1.07
C PHE A 48 25.34 -4.55 -1.74
N GLU A 49 26.47 -4.10 -1.16
CA GLU A 49 27.80 -4.50 -1.61
C GLU A 49 27.89 -6.05 -1.68
N GLY A 50 28.01 -6.60 -2.89
CA GLY A 50 28.03 -8.05 -3.12
C GLY A 50 26.97 -8.61 -4.08
N ASN A 51 26.11 -7.77 -4.66
CA ASN A 51 25.04 -8.17 -5.61
C ASN A 51 23.96 -9.09 -5.01
N GLU A 52 23.83 -9.16 -3.68
CA GLU A 52 22.73 -9.87 -3.02
C GLU A 52 21.61 -8.89 -2.66
N TRP A 53 20.37 -9.32 -2.86
CA TRP A 53 19.18 -8.59 -2.41
C TRP A 53 18.95 -8.91 -0.95
N GLU A 54 18.89 -7.88 -0.11
CA GLU A 54 18.55 -8.04 1.31
C GLU A 54 17.35 -7.18 1.68
N GLN A 55 16.55 -7.69 2.62
CA GLN A 55 15.38 -7.01 3.14
C GLN A 55 15.77 -5.82 4.03
N LEU A 56 15.19 -4.66 3.75
CA LEU A 56 15.24 -3.50 4.64
C LEU A 56 14.28 -3.71 5.81
N LEU A 57 14.84 -3.87 7.02
CA LEU A 57 14.07 -4.01 8.24
C LEU A 57 13.74 -2.62 8.82
N PHE A 58 12.49 -2.43 9.23
CA PHE A 58 12.05 -1.19 9.89
C PHE A 58 12.31 -1.26 11.39
N ARG A 59 12.61 -0.11 12.02
CA ARG A 59 13.00 -0.06 13.44
C ARG A 59 11.94 -0.57 14.42
N TYR A 60 10.67 -0.37 14.10
CA TYR A 60 9.55 -0.67 15.00
C TYR A 60 8.54 -1.68 14.43
N LYS A 61 8.68 -2.10 13.17
CA LYS A 61 7.76 -3.05 12.53
C LYS A 61 7.99 -4.45 13.11
N PRO A 62 6.98 -5.07 13.73
CA PRO A 62 7.08 -6.47 14.10
C PRO A 62 6.91 -7.31 12.82
N VAL A 63 8.00 -7.89 12.34
CA VAL A 63 8.04 -8.77 11.17
C VAL A 63 8.25 -10.22 11.59
N ASP A 64 9.22 -10.47 12.46
CA ASP A 64 9.50 -11.80 13.00
C ASP A 64 8.45 -12.21 14.05
N ILE A 65 7.82 -13.36 13.81
CA ILE A 65 6.79 -13.96 14.68
C ILE A 65 7.34 -14.41 16.04
N THR A 66 8.65 -14.61 16.16
CA THR A 66 9.30 -15.05 17.40
C THR A 66 9.77 -13.87 18.26
N THR A 67 9.81 -12.66 17.69
CA THR A 67 10.28 -11.46 18.38
C THR A 67 9.13 -10.74 19.09
N ALA A 68 9.32 -10.43 20.37
CA ALA A 68 8.36 -9.64 21.13
C ALA A 68 8.24 -8.20 20.58
N PRO A 69 7.03 -7.61 20.54
CA PRO A 69 6.86 -6.22 20.12
C PRO A 69 7.66 -5.25 20.99
N ARG A 70 8.29 -4.25 20.38
CA ARG A 70 9.06 -3.21 21.10
C ARG A 70 8.10 -2.25 21.82
N PHE A 71 8.46 -1.83 23.04
CA PHE A 71 7.75 -0.75 23.73
C PHE A 71 8.16 0.62 23.17
N PHE A 72 7.19 1.51 22.96
CA PHE A 72 7.41 2.85 22.40
C PHE A 72 6.62 3.93 23.14
N LEU A 73 6.67 3.92 24.49
CA LEU A 73 5.75 4.60 25.42
C LEU A 73 5.46 6.11 25.21
N LEU A 74 6.17 6.82 24.33
CA LEU A 74 5.88 8.21 23.93
C LEU A 74 6.05 8.49 22.43
N HIS A 75 6.52 7.51 21.66
CA HIS A 75 6.76 7.63 20.22
C HIS A 75 5.76 6.74 19.49
N MET A 76 4.98 7.28 18.56
CA MET A 76 4.08 6.47 17.73
C MET A 76 4.75 6.24 16.37
N PRO A 77 5.28 5.03 16.08
CA PRO A 77 5.90 4.74 14.79
C PRO A 77 4.84 4.71 13.69
N ARG A 78 4.65 5.86 13.01
CA ARG A 78 3.61 6.02 11.99
C ARG A 78 3.98 5.39 10.64
N LEU A 79 5.26 5.17 10.36
CA LEU A 79 5.70 4.58 9.09
C LEU A 79 5.17 3.15 8.94
N ASP A 80 5.31 2.31 9.96
CA ASP A 80 4.84 0.91 9.92
C ASP A 80 3.33 0.83 9.67
N TRP A 81 2.60 1.74 10.31
CA TRP A 81 1.17 1.90 10.13
C TRP A 81 0.82 2.34 8.71
N GLN A 82 1.51 3.35 8.16
CA GLN A 82 1.33 3.79 6.78
C GLN A 82 1.64 2.66 5.78
N CYS A 83 2.73 1.91 5.98
CA CYS A 83 3.06 0.74 5.17
C CYS A 83 1.98 -0.35 5.24
N TRP A 84 1.35 -0.57 6.39
CA TRP A 84 0.21 -1.50 6.51
C TRP A 84 -1.00 -1.04 5.69
N PHE A 85 -1.37 0.24 5.74
CA PHE A 85 -2.44 0.77 4.88
C PHE A 85 -2.10 0.65 3.41
N GLU A 86 -0.84 0.86 3.03
CA GLU A 86 -0.40 0.70 1.65
C GLU A 86 -0.49 -0.75 1.19
N ALA A 87 -0.07 -1.70 2.03
CA ALA A 87 -0.17 -3.12 1.75
C ALA A 87 -1.63 -3.56 1.50
N LEU A 88 -2.57 -3.11 2.35
CA LEU A 88 -4.01 -3.37 2.18
C LEU A 88 -4.59 -2.77 0.89
N PHE A 89 -3.97 -1.73 0.34
CA PHE A 89 -4.39 -1.17 -0.93
C PHE A 89 -3.83 -1.93 -2.11
N ILE A 90 -2.54 -2.25 -2.08
CA ILE A 90 -1.91 -3.08 -3.10
C ILE A 90 -2.64 -4.42 -3.19
N GLU A 91 -2.98 -5.05 -2.07
CA GLU A 91 -3.77 -6.28 -2.03
C GLU A 91 -5.09 -6.17 -2.81
N ARG A 92 -5.79 -5.03 -2.69
CA ARG A 92 -7.01 -4.77 -3.47
C ARG A 92 -6.73 -4.62 -4.97
N LEU A 93 -5.59 -4.05 -5.35
CA LEU A 93 -5.17 -3.89 -6.75
C LEU A 93 -4.79 -5.22 -7.41
N LEU A 94 -4.38 -6.24 -6.65
CA LEU A 94 -3.99 -7.55 -7.20
C LEU A 94 -5.09 -8.20 -8.06
N SER A 95 -6.36 -7.89 -7.78
CA SER A 95 -7.51 -8.38 -8.53
C SER A 95 -7.69 -7.74 -9.92
N ASN A 96 -7.09 -6.58 -10.17
CA ASN A 96 -7.24 -5.82 -11.41
C ASN A 96 -5.87 -5.54 -12.04
N SER A 97 -5.53 -6.31 -13.08
CA SER A 97 -4.23 -6.24 -13.75
C SER A 97 -3.91 -4.85 -14.32
N PHE A 98 -4.90 -4.11 -14.82
CA PHE A 98 -4.69 -2.75 -15.33
C PHE A 98 -4.40 -1.77 -14.19
N ALA A 99 -5.16 -1.83 -13.11
CA ALA A 99 -4.92 -0.98 -11.95
C ALA A 99 -3.54 -1.26 -11.34
N LEU A 100 -3.16 -2.55 -11.22
CA LEU A 100 -1.84 -2.94 -10.74
C LEU A 100 -0.70 -2.47 -11.67
N SER A 101 -0.87 -2.57 -12.99
CA SER A 101 0.14 -2.12 -13.94
C SER A 101 0.32 -0.59 -13.91
N VAL A 102 -0.77 0.18 -13.79
CA VAL A 102 -0.72 1.63 -13.62
C VAL A 102 -0.09 2.01 -12.29
N TYR A 103 -0.34 1.26 -11.22
CA TYR A 103 0.30 1.49 -9.92
C TYR A 103 1.82 1.25 -9.97
N ASN A 104 2.26 0.17 -10.61
CA ASN A 104 3.68 -0.08 -10.85
C ASN A 104 4.33 1.02 -11.68
N ARG A 105 3.64 1.48 -12.73
CA ARG A 105 4.09 2.62 -13.54
C ARG A 105 4.21 3.88 -12.69
N PHE A 106 3.19 4.18 -11.89
CA PHE A 106 3.17 5.32 -10.99
C PHE A 106 4.40 5.31 -10.07
N LEU A 107 4.66 4.20 -9.36
CA LEU A 107 5.84 4.08 -8.52
C LEU A 107 7.14 4.24 -9.31
N ASN A 108 7.26 3.59 -10.48
CA ASN A 108 8.47 3.66 -11.29
C ASN A 108 8.81 5.09 -11.72
N VAL A 109 7.82 5.81 -12.27
CA VAL A 109 7.99 7.20 -12.71
C VAL A 109 8.37 8.07 -11.52
N MET A 110 7.60 8.00 -10.42
CA MET A 110 7.81 8.84 -9.24
C MET A 110 9.17 8.63 -8.57
N VAL A 111 9.60 7.38 -8.44
CA VAL A 111 10.87 7.03 -7.78
C VAL A 111 12.08 7.47 -8.63
N ARG A 112 12.03 7.23 -9.95
CA ARG A 112 13.12 7.60 -10.86
C ARG A 112 13.28 9.11 -11.01
N THR A 113 12.17 9.82 -11.14
CA THR A 113 12.17 11.26 -11.49
C THR A 113 12.21 12.20 -10.28
N ASP A 114 12.08 11.68 -9.06
CA ASP A 114 12.02 12.50 -7.83
C ASP A 114 10.95 13.59 -7.82
N MET A 115 9.81 13.38 -8.49
CA MET A 115 8.87 14.47 -8.67
C MET A 115 8.25 14.94 -7.34
N ASN A 116 8.17 16.26 -7.20
CA ASN A 116 7.39 16.92 -6.16
C ASN A 116 5.97 17.18 -6.68
N ILE A 117 4.98 17.19 -5.77
CA ILE A 117 3.56 17.22 -6.13
C ILE A 117 3.17 18.35 -7.09
N GLY A 118 3.84 19.50 -7.02
CA GLY A 118 3.57 20.66 -7.87
C GLY A 118 4.14 20.60 -9.30
N LYS A 119 4.94 19.58 -9.63
CA LYS A 119 5.56 19.43 -10.97
C LYS A 119 4.93 18.32 -11.82
N ILE A 120 4.02 17.54 -11.24
CA ILE A 120 3.52 16.30 -11.84
C ILE A 120 2.41 16.61 -12.82
N GLN A 121 2.54 16.10 -14.04
CA GLN A 121 1.54 16.15 -15.09
C GLN A 121 1.10 14.74 -15.46
N LEU A 122 -0.13 14.59 -15.96
CA LEU A 122 -0.63 13.28 -16.41
C LEU A 122 0.23 12.70 -17.54
N ASP A 123 0.75 13.57 -18.40
CA ASP A 123 1.57 13.19 -19.55
C ASP A 123 2.89 12.51 -19.14
N ASP A 124 3.37 12.75 -17.92
CA ASP A 124 4.56 12.10 -17.36
C ASP A 124 4.35 10.58 -17.17
N PHE A 125 3.10 10.15 -17.09
CA PHE A 125 2.73 8.73 -16.93
C PHE A 125 2.32 8.08 -18.24
N ILE A 126 2.35 8.78 -19.38
CA ILE A 126 2.11 8.18 -20.69
C ILE A 126 3.47 7.87 -21.32
N LEU A 127 3.85 6.58 -21.31
CA LEU A 127 5.13 6.12 -21.81
C LEU A 127 5.15 6.13 -23.34
N ASP A 128 6.34 6.18 -23.94
CA ASP A 128 6.48 6.18 -25.41
C ASP A 128 5.81 4.96 -26.06
N ALA A 129 5.92 3.79 -25.41
CA ALA A 129 5.23 2.58 -25.86
C ALA A 129 3.70 2.73 -25.88
N ASP A 130 3.11 3.46 -24.92
CA ASP A 130 1.68 3.74 -24.93
C ASP A 130 1.33 4.68 -26.08
N ARG A 131 2.17 5.67 -26.38
CA ARG A 131 1.93 6.64 -27.47
C ARG A 131 1.89 5.93 -28.82
N GLU A 132 2.76 4.95 -29.04
CA GLU A 132 2.71 4.14 -30.27
C GLU A 132 1.42 3.33 -30.38
N VAL A 133 0.99 2.68 -29.29
CA VAL A 133 -0.28 1.94 -29.28
C VAL A 133 -1.48 2.87 -29.47
N LEU A 134 -1.51 4.01 -28.78
CA LEU A 134 -2.60 4.99 -28.88
C LEU A 134 -2.78 5.49 -30.31
N ARG A 135 -1.70 5.71 -31.07
CA ARG A 135 -1.77 6.10 -32.49
C ARG A 135 -2.50 5.09 -33.38
N THR A 136 -2.52 3.82 -32.98
CA THR A 136 -3.18 2.75 -33.74
C THR A 136 -4.67 2.59 -33.42
N LEU A 137 -5.13 3.15 -32.30
CA LEU A 137 -6.50 2.98 -31.81
C LEU A 137 -7.45 4.04 -32.39
N GLU A 138 -8.76 3.76 -32.36
CA GLU A 138 -9.80 4.74 -32.65
C GLU A 138 -9.87 5.81 -31.55
N GLN A 139 -10.33 7.04 -31.88
CA GLN A 139 -10.41 8.15 -30.92
C GLN A 139 -11.17 7.80 -29.64
N VAL A 140 -12.23 7.00 -29.73
CA VAL A 140 -13.04 6.60 -28.56
C VAL A 140 -12.22 5.74 -27.60
N ASP A 141 -11.48 4.77 -28.12
CA ASP A 141 -10.64 3.87 -27.32
C ASP A 141 -9.43 4.61 -26.73
N GLN A 142 -8.84 5.54 -27.49
CA GLN A 142 -7.79 6.43 -26.99
C GLN A 142 -8.28 7.24 -25.77
N GLN A 143 -9.43 7.89 -25.91
CA GLN A 143 -10.02 8.69 -24.83
C GLN A 143 -10.34 7.83 -23.61
N ARG A 144 -10.90 6.63 -23.81
CA ARG A 144 -11.23 5.71 -22.73
C ARG A 144 -9.98 5.26 -21.97
N TYR A 145 -8.89 4.95 -22.67
CA TYR A 145 -7.62 4.61 -22.03
C TYR A 145 -7.08 5.77 -21.20
N ILE A 146 -7.02 6.97 -21.76
CA ILE A 146 -6.50 8.17 -21.09
C ILE A 146 -7.34 8.49 -19.85
N GLN A 147 -8.66 8.42 -19.94
CA GLN A 147 -9.56 8.65 -18.80
C GLN A 147 -9.33 7.62 -17.69
N ASN A 148 -9.24 6.33 -18.04
CA ASN A 148 -8.97 5.29 -17.05
C ASN A 148 -7.61 5.52 -16.38
N LEU A 149 -6.57 5.79 -17.17
CA LEU A 149 -5.24 6.11 -16.65
C LEU A 149 -5.29 7.30 -15.68
N GLN A 150 -5.97 8.38 -16.06
CA GLN A 150 -6.12 9.57 -15.23
C GLN A 150 -6.82 9.28 -13.91
N ILE A 151 -7.90 8.50 -13.91
CA ILE A 151 -8.62 8.11 -12.69
C ILE A 151 -7.69 7.36 -11.73
N HIS A 152 -6.92 6.39 -12.25
CA HIS A 152 -5.99 5.60 -11.45
C HIS A 152 -4.83 6.44 -10.92
N ILE A 153 -4.17 7.23 -11.78
CA ILE A 153 -3.06 8.11 -11.37
C ILE A 153 -3.52 9.11 -10.32
N ASN A 154 -4.68 9.76 -10.50
CA ASN A 154 -5.19 10.71 -9.51
C ASN A 154 -5.49 10.04 -8.16
N ASN A 155 -6.01 8.80 -8.17
CA ASN A 155 -6.21 8.03 -6.95
C ASN A 155 -4.87 7.75 -6.25
N TYR A 156 -3.87 7.27 -6.99
CA TYR A 156 -2.55 6.96 -6.45
C TYR A 156 -1.80 8.20 -5.97
N MET A 157 -1.93 9.33 -6.66
CA MET A 157 -1.41 10.62 -6.23
C MET A 157 -2.00 11.05 -4.88
N ASN A 158 -3.31 10.93 -4.70
CA ASN A 158 -3.96 11.32 -3.44
C ASN A 158 -3.62 10.38 -2.29
N ARG A 159 -3.38 9.10 -2.58
CA ARG A 159 -3.30 8.06 -1.56
C ARG A 159 -1.87 7.59 -1.27
N SER A 160 -1.09 7.34 -2.32
CA SER A 160 0.19 6.62 -2.29
C SER A 160 1.38 7.52 -2.68
N TYR A 161 1.17 8.83 -2.85
CA TYR A 161 2.26 9.79 -3.09
C TYR A 161 3.33 9.75 -1.99
N TRP A 162 2.92 9.69 -0.73
CA TRP A 162 3.87 9.59 0.39
C TRP A 162 4.77 8.35 0.24
N PHE A 163 4.22 7.22 -0.22
CA PHE A 163 4.95 5.96 -0.36
C PHE A 163 5.93 6.03 -1.53
N ALA A 164 5.49 6.58 -2.67
CA ALA A 164 6.36 6.83 -3.81
C ALA A 164 7.53 7.78 -3.44
N ARG A 165 7.26 8.84 -2.66
CA ARG A 165 8.29 9.74 -2.13
C ARG A 165 9.22 9.03 -1.16
N PHE A 166 8.70 8.21 -0.26
CA PHE A 166 9.50 7.41 0.65
C PHE A 166 10.47 6.49 -0.09
N LEU A 167 10.00 5.76 -1.11
CA LEU A 167 10.86 4.94 -1.97
C LEU A 167 11.89 5.79 -2.74
N ALA A 168 11.51 6.96 -3.25
CA ALA A 168 12.41 7.87 -3.94
C ALA A 168 13.56 8.35 -3.03
N LEU A 169 13.27 8.65 -1.76
CA LEU A 169 14.25 9.06 -0.76
C LEU A 169 15.12 7.89 -0.29
N LEU A 170 14.56 6.69 -0.16
CA LEU A 170 15.33 5.47 0.11
C LEU A 170 16.39 5.23 -0.97
N VAL A 171 16.01 5.30 -2.25
CA VAL A 171 16.94 5.11 -3.37
C VAL A 171 18.07 6.16 -3.37
N ARG A 172 17.77 7.40 -2.97
CA ARG A 172 18.75 8.50 -2.88
C ARG A 172 19.63 8.45 -1.64
N ALA A 173 19.37 7.48 -0.78
CA ALA A 173 20.11 7.27 0.43
C ALA A 173 20.12 8.47 1.40
N GLU A 174 18.96 9.10 1.58
CA GLU A 174 18.78 10.23 2.50
C GLU A 174 18.80 9.79 3.97
N ASP A 175 19.64 10.43 4.79
CA ASP A 175 19.89 10.03 6.20
C ASP A 175 18.60 9.99 7.03
N SER A 176 17.72 10.98 6.84
CA SER A 176 16.44 11.11 7.55
C SER A 176 15.51 9.89 7.38
N VAL A 177 15.65 9.16 6.28
CA VAL A 177 14.83 7.97 6.00
C VAL A 177 15.51 6.72 6.54
N TYR A 178 16.83 6.64 6.49
CA TYR A 178 17.58 5.52 7.08
C TYR A 178 17.44 5.43 8.59
N ASP A 179 17.27 6.55 9.29
CA ASP A 179 17.01 6.56 10.73
C ASP A 179 15.74 5.76 11.10
N LEU A 180 14.79 5.64 10.16
CA LEU A 180 13.55 4.86 10.31
C LEU A 180 13.77 3.35 10.16
N LEU A 181 14.90 2.94 9.58
CA LEU A 181 15.28 1.54 9.40
C LEU A 181 16.06 1.01 10.63
N SER A 182 16.08 -0.31 10.77
CA SER A 182 16.80 -1.01 11.82
C SER A 182 18.27 -1.20 11.44
N SER A 183 19.17 -1.04 12.40
CA SER A 183 20.60 -1.36 12.26
C SER A 183 20.91 -2.86 12.40
N GLU A 184 19.89 -3.70 12.62
CA GLU A 184 20.04 -5.16 12.77
C GLU A 184 20.18 -5.88 11.42
N GLY A 185 19.98 -5.17 10.30
CA GLY A 185 20.36 -5.62 8.95
C GLY A 185 21.83 -5.30 8.64
N LYS A 186 22.47 -6.09 7.77
CA LYS A 186 23.87 -5.88 7.39
C LYS A 186 24.02 -4.63 6.51
N GLY A 187 24.30 -3.50 7.14
CA GLY A 187 24.79 -2.31 6.45
C GLY A 187 23.73 -1.51 5.68
N TYR A 188 24.18 -0.44 5.04
CA TYR A 188 23.37 0.52 4.28
C TYR A 188 23.46 0.21 2.78
N PRO A 189 22.37 0.35 2.00
CA PRO A 189 22.42 0.18 0.56
C PRO A 189 23.47 1.12 -0.03
N SER A 190 24.32 0.59 -0.91
CA SER A 190 25.26 1.40 -1.68
C SER A 190 24.48 2.44 -2.50
N LYS A 191 24.93 3.70 -2.46
CA LYS A 191 24.33 4.80 -3.24
C LYS A 191 24.33 4.40 -4.72
N ILE A 192 23.15 4.44 -5.36
CA ILE A 192 23.00 4.28 -6.82
C ILE A 192 23.23 5.63 -7.50
#